data_AF-A0ABD1RTL6-F1
#
_entry.id   AF-A0ABD1RTL6-F1
#
_cell.length_a   1.000
_cell.length_b   1.000
_cell.length_c   1.000
_cell.angle_alpha   90.00
_cell.angle_beta   90.00
_cell.angle_gamma   90.00
#
_symmetry.space_group_name_H-M   'P 1'
#
loop_
_entity.id
_entity.type
_entity.pdbx_description
1 polymer ?
#
loop_
_entity_poly.entity_id
_entity_poly.type
_entity_poly.pdbx_seq_one_letter_code
_entity_poly.pdbx_strand_id
1 'polypeptide(L)'
;MKQDEPIVDMISRFTDIINGLKGFDRKFTNGKLMSKMLRSLLEDWNSLRMLLENTKDVNTYQLDELYRTLMTYELNNAEIKEKTKRSKREIKEPPKRQIAVKSINDEGSSNTNMSNEELDDLVLFVKK
;
A
#
# COMPACT_ATOMS: atom_id res chain seq x y z
N MET A 1 10.90 -1.88 9.48
CA MET A 1 10.80 -2.84 8.35
C MET A 1 11.99 -2.60 7.45
N LYS A 2 12.62 -3.67 6.95
CA LYS A 2 13.69 -3.56 5.95
C LYS A 2 13.07 -3.52 4.55
N GLN A 3 13.81 -3.02 3.57
CA GLN A 3 13.40 -3.14 2.17
C GLN A 3 13.26 -4.63 1.80
N ASP A 4 12.23 -4.95 1.02
CA ASP A 4 11.90 -6.31 0.55
C ASP A 4 11.65 -7.37 1.65
N GLU A 5 11.49 -6.94 2.90
CA GLU A 5 11.08 -7.82 3.99
C GLU A 5 9.57 -8.05 3.92
N PRO A 6 9.06 -9.29 3.98
CA PRO A 6 7.63 -9.55 4.01
C PRO A 6 7.03 -9.10 5.35
N ILE A 7 5.76 -8.66 5.33
CA ILE A 7 5.12 -8.08 6.50
C ILE A 7 5.04 -9.06 7.69
N VAL A 8 4.87 -10.35 7.40
CA VAL A 8 4.83 -11.42 8.40
C VAL A 8 6.14 -11.50 9.20
N ASP A 9 7.29 -11.38 8.54
CA ASP A 9 8.59 -11.42 9.21
C ASP A 9 8.79 -10.18 10.09
N MET A 10 8.34 -9.02 9.62
CA MET A 10 8.34 -7.79 10.40
C MET A 10 7.48 -7.92 11.66
N ILE A 11 6.26 -8.45 11.53
CA ILE A 11 5.33 -8.69 12.65
C ILE A 11 5.93 -9.67 13.66
N SER A 12 6.56 -10.75 13.19
CA SER A 12 7.25 -11.73 14.04
C SER A 12 8.35 -11.06 14.87
N ARG A 13 9.26 -10.31 14.23
CA ARG A 13 10.33 -9.58 14.94
C ARG A 13 9.77 -8.57 15.94
N PHE A 14 8.70 -7.86 15.58
CA PHE A 14 8.04 -6.93 16.49
C PHE A 14 7.46 -7.65 17.72
N THR A 15 6.86 -8.82 17.51
CA THR A 15 6.30 -9.65 18.58
C THR A 15 7.40 -10.19 19.50
N ASP A 16 8.53 -10.64 18.94
CA ASP A 16 9.69 -11.08 19.72
C ASP A 16 10.24 -9.95 20.61
N ILE A 17 10.32 -8.73 20.08
CA ILE A 17 10.73 -7.55 20.84
C ILE A 17 9.75 -7.29 21.99
N ILE A 18 8.45 -7.31 21.74
CA ILE A 18 7.44 -7.13 22.80
C ILE A 18 7.58 -8.21 23.87
N ASN A 19 7.75 -9.46 23.46
CA ASN A 19 7.87 -10.58 24.39
C ASN A 19 9.13 -10.48 25.24
N GLY A 20 10.26 -10.09 24.66
CA GLY A 20 11.48 -9.77 25.41
C GLY A 20 11.25 -8.64 26.41
N LEU A 21 10.57 -7.56 26.01
CA LEU A 21 10.27 -6.43 26.89
C LEU A 21 9.30 -6.77 28.03
N LYS A 22 8.34 -7.66 27.80
CA LYS A 22 7.46 -8.20 28.86
C LYS A 22 8.26 -8.93 29.93
N GLY A 23 9.34 -9.62 29.55
CA GLY A 23 10.27 -10.25 30.50
C GLY A 23 10.99 -9.26 31.42
N PHE A 24 11.08 -7.99 31.03
CA PHE A 24 11.63 -6.89 31.85
C PHE A 24 10.54 -6.11 32.60
N ASP A 25 9.35 -6.70 32.79
CA ASP A 25 8.16 -6.12 33.43
C ASP A 25 7.68 -4.78 32.82
N ARG A 26 8.05 -4.52 31.55
CA ARG A 26 7.57 -3.35 30.81
C ARG A 26 6.24 -3.67 30.14
N LYS A 27 5.18 -3.05 30.64
CA LYS A 27 3.83 -3.17 30.06
C LYS A 27 3.58 -2.07 29.04
N PHE A 28 3.07 -2.46 27.87
CA PHE A 28 2.64 -1.54 26.82
C PHE A 28 1.14 -1.68 26.59
N THR A 29 0.45 -0.57 26.41
CA THR A 29 -0.95 -0.57 25.96
C THR A 29 -1.01 -0.89 24.48
N ASN A 30 -2.13 -1.47 24.01
CA ASN A 30 -2.32 -1.81 22.60
C ASN A 30 -2.12 -0.61 21.68
N GLY A 31 -2.67 0.56 22.02
CA GLY A 31 -2.48 1.79 21.23
C GLY A 31 -1.01 2.20 21.09
N LYS A 32 -0.19 2.02 22.15
CA LYS A 32 1.27 2.28 22.07
C LYS A 32 1.98 1.28 21.15
N LEU A 33 1.61 0.01 21.21
CA LEU A 33 2.18 -1.03 20.34
C LEU A 33 1.82 -0.77 18.88
N MET A 34 0.55 -0.50 18.61
CA MET A 34 0.08 -0.14 17.27
C MET A 34 0.78 1.07 16.69
N SER A 35 0.85 2.18 17.44
CA SER A 35 1.54 3.40 17.00
C SER A 35 3.01 3.12 16.67
N LYS A 36 3.68 2.26 17.44
CA LYS A 36 5.06 1.85 17.18
C LYS A 36 5.17 0.97 15.94
N MET A 37 4.26 0.01 15.76
CA MET A 37 4.23 -0.86 14.59
C MET A 37 4.00 -0.04 13.32
N LEU A 38 2.96 0.80 13.28
CA LEU A 38 2.69 1.65 12.13
C LEU A 38 3.91 2.50 11.79
N ARG A 39 4.52 3.19 12.75
CA ARG A 39 5.75 3.99 12.53
C ARG A 39 6.96 3.19 12.05
N SER A 40 6.97 1.87 12.23
CA SER A 40 8.07 1.01 11.78
C SER A 40 7.92 0.50 10.34
N LEU A 41 6.76 0.74 9.70
CA LEU A 41 6.50 0.40 8.30
C LEU A 41 7.26 1.33 7.34
N LEU A 42 7.51 0.85 6.13
CA LEU A 42 8.08 1.64 5.03
C LEU A 42 7.08 2.70 4.52
N GLU A 43 7.57 3.68 3.77
CA GLU A 43 6.76 4.79 3.22
C GLU A 43 5.64 4.31 2.28
N ASP A 44 5.84 3.19 1.58
CA ASP A 44 4.83 2.54 0.72
C ASP A 44 3.53 2.18 1.47
N TRP A 45 3.56 2.19 2.80
CA TRP A 45 2.41 1.89 3.66
C TRP A 45 1.70 3.14 4.19
N ASN A 46 2.14 4.35 3.79
CA ASN A 46 1.57 5.60 4.30
C ASN A 46 0.08 5.75 4.01
N SER A 47 -0.41 5.24 2.87
CA SER A 47 -1.84 5.24 2.56
C SER A 47 -2.64 4.44 3.59
N LEU A 48 -2.14 3.29 4.03
CA LEU A 48 -2.77 2.48 5.06
C LEU A 48 -2.70 3.15 6.44
N ARG A 49 -1.56 3.78 6.76
CA ARG A 49 -1.41 4.56 8.01
C ARG A 49 -2.46 5.68 8.06
N MET A 50 -2.57 6.48 7.00
CA MET A 50 -3.51 7.59 6.93
C MET A 50 -4.95 7.11 6.98
N LEU A 51 -5.27 5.99 6.33
CA LEU A 51 -6.59 5.37 6.43
C LEU A 51 -6.92 4.97 7.87
N LEU A 52 -6.00 4.29 8.57
CA LEU A 52 -6.19 3.88 9.95
C LEU A 52 -6.34 5.08 10.89
N GLU A 53 -5.51 6.11 10.74
CA GLU A 53 -5.58 7.34 11.54
C GLU A 53 -6.90 8.10 11.35
N ASN A 54 -7.48 8.08 10.15
CA ASN A 54 -8.74 8.78 9.86
C ASN A 54 -10.00 7.97 10.16
N THR A 55 -9.94 6.64 10.09
CA THR A 55 -11.15 5.78 10.16
C THR A 55 -11.34 5.08 11.50
N LYS A 56 -10.27 4.78 12.22
CA LYS A 56 -10.34 3.97 13.44
C LYS A 56 -9.58 4.66 14.57
N ASP A 57 -10.19 4.72 15.74
CA ASP A 57 -9.48 5.18 16.93
C ASP A 57 -8.40 4.15 17.29
N VAL A 58 -7.14 4.54 17.17
CA VAL A 58 -5.95 3.72 17.45
C VAL A 58 -5.98 3.16 18.88
N ASN A 59 -6.76 3.76 19.79
CA ASN A 59 -6.92 3.30 21.16
C ASN A 59 -7.89 2.13 21.33
N THR A 60 -8.88 1.98 20.43
CA THR A 60 -9.88 0.90 20.48
C THR A 60 -9.53 -0.27 19.57
N TYR A 61 -8.66 -0.02 18.60
CA TYR A 61 -8.27 -1.01 17.61
C TYR A 61 -7.40 -2.13 18.21
N GLN A 62 -7.77 -3.38 17.92
CA GLN A 62 -7.07 -4.54 18.46
C GLN A 62 -5.80 -4.83 17.66
N LEU A 63 -4.76 -5.29 18.36
CA LEU A 63 -3.47 -5.58 17.74
C LEU A 63 -3.57 -6.72 16.70
N ASP A 64 -4.40 -7.73 16.97
CA ASP A 64 -4.63 -8.82 16.02
C ASP A 64 -5.38 -8.35 14.75
N GLU A 65 -6.26 -7.36 14.88
CA GLU A 65 -6.94 -6.75 13.74
C GLU A 65 -5.95 -5.95 12.87
N LEU A 66 -4.96 -5.31 13.49
CA LEU A 66 -3.86 -4.66 12.78
C LEU A 66 -3.06 -5.67 11.97
N TYR A 67 -2.69 -6.80 12.56
CA TYR A 67 -1.92 -7.83 11.86
C TYR A 67 -2.66 -8.35 10.64
N ARG A 68 -3.96 -8.63 10.79
CA ARG A 68 -4.82 -9.05 9.68
C ARG A 68 -4.87 -8.00 8.58
N THR A 69 -5.09 -6.74 8.94
CA THR A 69 -5.17 -5.63 7.98
C THR A 69 -3.87 -5.44 7.22
N LEU A 70 -2.73 -5.52 7.92
CA LEU A 70 -1.40 -5.42 7.31
C LEU A 70 -1.14 -6.56 6.32
N MET A 71 -1.47 -7.80 6.69
CA MET A 71 -1.32 -8.96 5.80
C MET A 71 -2.20 -8.84 4.56
N THR A 72 -3.48 -8.47 4.72
CA THR A 72 -4.41 -8.27 3.58
C THR A 72 -3.92 -7.15 2.66
N TYR A 73 -3.41 -6.05 3.21
CA TYR A 73 -2.88 -4.95 2.41
C TYR A 73 -1.65 -5.37 1.59
N GLU A 74 -0.73 -6.15 2.15
CA GLU A 74 0.42 -6.69 1.40
C GLU A 74 -0.03 -7.56 0.23
N LEU A 75 -0.97 -8.48 0.47
CA LEU A 75 -1.51 -9.38 -0.54
C LEU A 75 -2.17 -8.61 -1.69
N ASN A 76 -3.02 -7.64 -1.37
CA ASN A 76 -3.68 -6.81 -2.38
C ASN A 76 -2.66 -5.99 -3.18
N ASN A 77 -1.69 -5.38 -2.52
CA ASN A 77 -0.63 -4.63 -3.22
C ASN A 77 0.23 -5.52 -4.12
N ALA A 78 0.50 -6.76 -3.71
CA ALA A 78 1.21 -7.73 -4.54
C ALA A 78 0.40 -8.09 -5.80
N GLU A 79 -0.90 -8.33 -5.65
CA GLU A 79 -1.79 -8.62 -6.78
C GLU A 79 -1.88 -7.45 -7.76
N ILE A 80 -2.04 -6.22 -7.26
CA ILE A 80 -2.05 -5.00 -8.07
C ILE A 80 -0.71 -4.83 -8.81
N LYS A 81 0.43 -5.03 -8.12
CA LYS A 81 1.76 -4.95 -8.73
C LYS A 81 1.93 -5.98 -9.86
N GLU A 82 1.42 -7.20 -9.71
CA GLU A 82 1.47 -8.21 -10.76
C GLU A 82 0.57 -7.88 -11.96
N LYS A 83 -0.66 -7.40 -11.72
CA LYS A 83 -1.56 -6.93 -12.79
C LYS A 83 -0.93 -5.79 -13.60
N THR A 84 -0.36 -4.80 -12.92
CA THR A 84 0.29 -3.64 -13.56
C THR A 84 1.58 -4.02 -14.31
N LYS A 85 2.32 -5.05 -13.87
CA LYS A 85 3.46 -5.58 -14.63
C LYS A 85 3.01 -6.28 -15.91
N ARG A 86 1.90 -7.02 -15.88
CA ARG A 86 1.36 -7.70 -17.07
C ARG A 86 0.88 -6.71 -18.12
N SER A 87 0.11 -5.70 -17.72
CA SER A 87 -0.35 -4.65 -18.65
C SER A 87 0.80 -3.84 -19.25
N LYS A 88 1.88 -3.57 -18.49
CA LYS A 88 3.10 -2.93 -19.03
C LYS A 88 3.92 -3.80 -19.99
N ARG A 89 3.79 -5.14 -19.93
CA ARG A 89 4.45 -6.06 -20.86
C ARG A 89 3.69 -6.14 -22.19
N GLU A 90 2.36 -6.07 -22.16
CA GLU A 90 1.50 -6.10 -23.36
C GLU A 90 1.65 -4.86 -24.24
N ILE A 91 2.05 -3.70 -23.67
CA ILE A 91 2.29 -2.46 -24.44
C ILE A 91 3.68 -2.46 -25.15
N LYS A 92 4.53 -3.46 -24.92
CA LYS A 92 5.90 -3.53 -25.49
C LYS A 92 6.04 -4.41 -26.73
N GLU A 93 4.96 -4.76 -27.44
CA GLU A 93 5.11 -5.30 -28.81
C GLU A 93 5.24 -4.13 -29.81
N PRO A 94 6.40 -3.95 -30.49
CA PRO A 94 6.51 -2.94 -31.53
C PRO A 94 5.76 -3.41 -32.78
N PRO A 95 4.81 -2.65 -33.33
CA PRO A 95 4.20 -3.00 -34.61
C PRO A 95 5.26 -2.91 -35.71
N LYS A 96 5.54 -4.05 -36.37
CA LYS A 96 6.42 -4.12 -37.54
C LYS A 96 5.66 -3.70 -38.81
N ARG A 97 6.22 -2.67 -39.48
CA ARG A 97 6.21 -2.30 -40.92
C ARG A 97 5.28 -1.16 -41.40
N GLN A 98 5.96 -0.04 -41.71
CA GLN A 98 5.97 0.77 -42.95
C GLN A 98 4.65 1.17 -43.64
N ILE A 99 4.35 2.48 -43.68
CA ILE A 99 4.13 3.29 -44.91
C ILE A 99 4.56 4.75 -44.61
N ALA A 100 5.36 5.33 -45.51
CA ALA A 100 5.75 6.74 -45.47
C ALA A 100 4.71 7.62 -46.19
N VAL A 101 4.21 8.69 -45.55
CA VAL A 101 3.79 9.94 -46.22
C VAL A 101 3.95 11.11 -45.24
N LYS A 102 4.57 12.18 -45.75
CA LYS A 102 4.99 13.42 -45.08
C LYS A 102 3.87 14.47 -45.15
N SER A 103 3.62 15.23 -44.08
CA SER A 103 3.12 16.64 -44.09
C SER A 103 3.21 17.24 -42.68
N ILE A 104 3.35 18.56 -42.61
CA ILE A 104 4.06 19.38 -41.60
C ILE A 104 3.06 20.32 -40.89
N ASN A 105 3.40 20.77 -39.67
CA ASN A 105 2.85 21.88 -38.85
C ASN A 105 1.59 21.53 -38.02
N ASP A 106 1.34 21.99 -36.79
CA ASP A 106 1.88 23.07 -35.97
C ASP A 106 1.56 22.80 -34.46
N GLU A 107 2.11 23.63 -33.57
CA GLU A 107 2.30 23.50 -32.11
C GLU A 107 1.10 23.22 -31.19
N GLY A 108 1.39 22.69 -29.98
CA GLY A 108 0.43 22.68 -28.87
C GLY A 108 0.83 21.82 -27.66
N SER A 109 1.72 22.35 -26.81
CA SER A 109 2.05 21.80 -25.47
C SER A 109 0.88 21.95 -24.49
N SER A 110 0.52 20.88 -23.74
CA SER A 110 0.56 20.83 -22.26
C SER A 110 -0.46 19.86 -21.62
N ASN A 111 0.05 19.20 -20.58
CA ASN A 111 -0.58 18.65 -19.37
C ASN A 111 -1.53 17.44 -19.42
N THR A 112 -1.01 16.39 -18.77
CA THR A 112 -1.68 15.28 -18.12
C THR A 112 -2.84 15.70 -17.23
N ASN A 113 -4.05 15.32 -17.61
CA ASN A 113 -5.16 15.12 -16.67
C ASN A 113 -5.37 13.61 -16.54
N MET A 114 -4.92 13.03 -15.42
CA MET A 114 -5.43 11.74 -14.97
C MET A 114 -6.86 12.00 -14.48
N SER A 115 -7.83 11.39 -15.15
CA SER A 115 -9.26 11.50 -14.85
C SER A 115 -9.55 11.02 -13.43
N ASN A 116 -10.37 11.81 -12.73
CA ASN A 116 -10.72 11.65 -11.32
C ASN A 116 -11.82 10.58 -11.10
N GLU A 117 -11.84 9.53 -11.93
CA GLU A 117 -12.96 8.57 -12.03
C GLU A 117 -12.71 7.23 -11.31
N GLU A 118 -11.49 6.97 -10.84
CA GLU A 118 -11.17 5.73 -10.10
C GLU A 118 -11.39 5.84 -8.57
N LEU A 119 -11.87 6.98 -8.07
CA LEU A 119 -12.05 7.21 -6.62
C LEU A 119 -13.42 6.76 -6.07
N ASP A 120 -14.41 6.55 -6.93
CA ASP A 120 -15.78 6.20 -6.52
C ASP A 120 -15.93 4.70 -6.17
N ASP A 121 -15.05 3.83 -6.67
CA ASP A 121 -15.10 2.38 -6.41
C ASP A 121 -14.68 1.99 -4.98
N LEU A 122 -14.04 2.92 -4.23
CA LEU A 122 -13.69 2.71 -2.82
C LEU A 122 -14.83 3.09 -1.85
N VAL A 123 -15.83 3.85 -2.31
CA VAL A 123 -16.95 4.32 -1.46
C VAL A 123 -18.07 3.28 -1.36
N LEU A 124 -18.08 2.27 -2.25
CA LEU A 124 -19.17 1.29 -2.34
C LEU A 124 -19.21 0.25 -1.21
N PHE A 125 -18.18 0.17 -0.36
CA PHE A 125 -18.13 -0.82 0.73
C PHE A 125 -18.74 -0.36 2.07
N VAL A 126 -19.26 0.87 2.16
CA VAL A 126 -19.79 1.42 3.44
C VAL A 126 -21.32 1.46 3.49
N LYS A 127 -22.04 0.66 2.69
CA LYS A 127 -23.47 0.50 2.95
C LYS A 127 -24.02 -0.89 2.62
N LYS A 128 -24.16 -1.69 3.67
CA LYS A 128 -25.30 -2.58 3.83
C LYS A 128 -25.82 -2.52 5.25
#